data_AF-A0A9D8DN53-F1
#
_entry.id   AF-A0A9D8DN53-F1
#
_cell.length_a   1.000
_cell.length_b   1.000
_cell.length_c   1.000
_cell.angle_alpha   90.00
_cell.angle_beta   90.00
_cell.angle_gamma   90.00
#
_symmetry.space_group_name_H-M   'P 1'
#
loop_
_entity.id
_entity.type
_entity.pdbx_description
1 polymer ?
#
loop_
_entity_poly.entity_id
_entity_poly.type
_entity_poly.pdbx_seq_one_letter_code
_entity_poly.pdbx_strand_id
1 'polypeptide(L)' 'MADLDDLAARLDAFAEELAEAAIVALRAAVEEGRSGRVEIERRITRARRSVERAASLLRDDGDDAG' A
#
# COMPACT_ATOMS: atom_id res chain seq x y z
N MET A 1 10.84 22.43 4.21
CA MET A 1 9.60 21.83 4.72
C MET A 1 9.01 21.13 3.52
N ALA A 2 8.91 19.80 3.53
CA ALA A 2 8.33 19.11 2.38
C ALA A 2 6.85 19.52 2.28
N ASP A 3 6.39 19.83 1.07
CA ASP A 3 4.98 20.14 0.86
C ASP A 3 4.13 18.88 1.12
N LEU A 4 2.84 19.05 1.43
CA LEU A 4 1.92 17.90 1.60
C LEU A 4 1.86 17.07 0.31
N ASP A 5 1.99 17.70 -0.85
CA ASP A 5 2.11 17.05 -2.15
C ASP A 5 3.36 16.18 -2.27
N ASP A 6 4.52 16.65 -1.78
CA ASP A 6 5.76 15.85 -1.78
C ASP A 6 5.59 14.61 -0.87
N LEU A 7 4.90 14.77 0.25
CA LEU A 7 4.62 13.67 1.17
C LEU A 7 3.64 12.67 0.55
N ALA A 8 2.61 13.14 -0.15
CA ALA A 8 1.65 12.31 -0.88
C ALA A 8 2.34 11.51 -2.00
N ALA A 9 3.22 12.14 -2.78
CA ALA A 9 3.98 11.47 -3.83
C ALA A 9 4.90 10.35 -3.28
N ARG A 10 5.49 10.57 -2.10
CA ARG A 10 6.29 9.53 -1.42
C ARG A 10 5.42 8.37 -0.93
N LEU A 11 4.21 8.65 -0.46
CA LEU A 11 3.26 7.59 -0.09
C LEU A 11 2.83 6.78 -1.31
N ASP A 12 2.62 7.39 -2.47
CA ASP A 12 2.35 6.65 -3.71
C ASP A 12 3.48 5.70 -4.08
N ALA A 13 4.73 6.16 -4.01
CA ALA A 13 5.89 5.30 -4.24
C ALA A 13 5.89 4.09 -3.29
N PHE A 14 5.59 4.30 -2.00
CA PHE A 14 5.45 3.18 -1.06
C PHE A 14 4.27 2.25 -1.39
N ALA A 15 3.15 2.78 -1.90
CA ALA A 15 2.02 1.97 -2.32
C ALA A 15 2.39 1.08 -3.53
N GLU A 16 3.17 1.60 -4.48
CA GLU A 16 3.72 0.84 -5.61
C GLU A 16 4.68 -0.25 -5.14
N GLU A 17 5.63 0.08 -4.26
CA GLU A 17 6.55 -0.90 -3.66
C GLU A 17 5.79 -2.03 -2.94
N LEU A 18 4.72 -1.70 -2.22
CA LEU A 18 3.86 -2.70 -1.57
C LEU A 18 3.10 -3.57 -2.60
N ALA A 19 2.69 -3.01 -3.73
CA ALA A 19 2.06 -3.78 -4.80
C ALA A 19 3.04 -4.78 -5.42
N GLU A 20 4.28 -4.37 -5.67
CA GLU A 20 5.34 -5.25 -6.16
C GLU A 20 5.65 -6.36 -5.14
N ALA A 21 5.76 -6.01 -3.86
CA ALA A 21 5.98 -6.98 -2.79
C ALA A 21 4.86 -8.02 -2.68
N ALA A 22 3.60 -7.62 -2.90
CA ALA A 22 2.46 -8.53 -2.93
C ALA A 22 2.56 -9.54 -4.10
N ILE A 23 2.97 -9.08 -5.29
CA ILE A 23 3.16 -9.94 -6.47
C ILE A 23 4.27 -10.97 -6.21
N VAL A 24 5.40 -10.53 -5.64
CA VAL A 24 6.51 -11.43 -5.28
C VAL A 24 6.05 -12.47 -4.25
N ALA A 25 5.30 -12.03 -3.23
CA ALA A 25 4.75 -12.93 -2.22
C ALA A 25 3.78 -13.97 -2.80
N LEU A 26 2.95 -13.57 -3.78
CA LEU A 26 2.03 -14.45 -4.50
C LEU A 26 2.76 -15.50 -5.33
N ARG A 27 3.79 -15.09 -6.10
CA ARG A 27 4.57 -16.02 -6.93
C ARG A 27 5.24 -17.09 -6.09
N ALA A 28 5.88 -16.68 -5.00
CA ALA A 28 6.49 -17.64 -4.08
C ALA A 28 5.45 -18.52 -3.35
N ALA A 29 4.19 -18.07 -3.20
CA ALA A 29 3.11 -18.89 -2.65
C ALA A 29 2.76 -20.09 -3.54
N VAL A 30 2.75 -19.88 -4.86
CA VAL A 30 2.46 -20.93 -5.84
C VAL A 30 3.52 -22.03 -5.79
N GLU A 31 4.78 -21.66 -5.60
CA GLU A 31 5.90 -22.61 -5.56
C GLU A 31 5.95 -23.43 -4.25
N GLU A 32 5.54 -22.85 -3.11
CA GLU A 32 5.66 -23.50 -1.81
C GLU A 32 4.41 -24.24 -1.31
N GLY A 33 3.25 -24.05 -1.95
CA GLY A 33 2.02 -24.80 -1.66
C GLY A 33 1.39 -24.56 -0.28
N ARG A 34 1.54 -23.36 0.32
CA ARG A 34 1.19 -23.11 1.74
C ARG A 34 0.18 -21.98 2.01
N SER A 35 -0.76 -22.31 2.89
CA SER A 35 -1.85 -21.50 3.46
C SER A 35 -1.40 -20.28 4.31
N GLY A 36 -0.20 -20.31 4.92
CA GLY A 36 0.33 -19.21 5.75
C GLY A 36 0.69 -17.94 4.98
N ARG A 37 0.78 -18.02 3.64
CA ARG A 37 1.14 -16.87 2.77
C ARG A 37 -0.06 -16.00 2.39
N VAL A 38 -1.28 -16.52 2.48
CA VAL A 38 -2.52 -15.74 2.34
C VAL A 38 -2.59 -14.63 3.39
N GLU A 39 -2.05 -14.86 4.58
CA GLU A 39 -2.04 -13.86 5.64
C GLU A 39 -1.01 -12.75 5.39
N ILE A 40 0.15 -13.09 4.82
CA ILE A 40 1.15 -12.10 4.38
C ILE A 40 0.61 -11.25 3.23
N GLU A 41 -0.01 -11.86 2.22
CA GLU A 41 -0.63 -11.12 1.11
C GLU A 41 -1.71 -10.17 1.63
N ARG A 42 -2.65 -10.66 2.45
CA ARG A 42 -3.69 -9.83 3.05
C ARG A 42 -3.13 -8.67 3.87
N ARG A 43 -2.03 -8.90 4.59
CA ARG A 43 -1.33 -7.87 5.36
C ARG A 43 -0.74 -6.80 4.44
N ILE A 44 -0.07 -7.20 3.36
CA ILE A 44 0.52 -6.27 2.38
C ILE A 44 -0.58 -5.47 1.67
N THR A 45 -1.64 -6.13 1.21
CA THR A 45 -2.78 -5.48 0.55
C THR A 45 -3.47 -4.47 1.48
N ARG A 46 -3.64 -4.79 2.76
CA ARG A 46 -4.19 -3.85 3.75
C ARG A 46 -3.25 -2.66 3.96
N ALA A 47 -1.94 -2.91 4.10
CA ALA A 47 -0.96 -1.84 4.26
C ALA A 47 -0.98 -0.88 3.05
N ARG A 48 -1.01 -1.42 1.82
CA ARG A 48 -1.07 -0.63 0.59
C ARG A 48 -2.28 0.31 0.58
N ARG A 49 -3.48 -0.23 0.86
CA ARG A 49 -4.70 0.59 0.92
C ARG A 49 -4.64 1.70 1.96
N SER A 50 -4.04 1.42 3.12
CA SER A 50 -3.85 2.46 4.15
C SER A 50 -2.92 3.57 3.68
N VAL A 51 -1.86 3.22 2.94
CA VAL A 51 -0.92 4.18 2.35
C VAL A 51 -1.58 5.01 1.25
N GLU A 52 -2.30 4.37 0.33
CA GLU A 52 -3.07 5.06 -0.73
C GLU A 52 -4.09 6.04 -0.14
N ARG A 53 -4.81 5.62 0.92
CA ARG A 53 -5.76 6.49 1.62
C ARG A 53 -5.05 7.69 2.25
N ALA A 54 -3.91 7.49 2.89
CA ALA A 54 -3.13 8.59 3.46
C ALA A 54 -2.66 9.56 2.36
N ALA A 55 -2.17 9.05 1.22
CA ALA A 55 -1.75 9.87 0.08
C ALA A 55 -2.91 10.69 -0.50
N SER A 56 -4.12 10.12 -0.55
CA SER A 56 -5.34 10.83 -0.96
C SER A 56 -5.69 11.95 0.03
N LEU A 57 -5.67 11.67 1.33
CA LEU A 57 -6.00 12.66 2.38
C LEU A 57 -5.03 13.84 2.43
N LEU A 58 -3.78 13.66 1.99
CA LEU A 58 -2.81 14.75 1.92
C LEU A 58 -3.00 15.63 0.68
N ARG A 59 -3.68 15.14 -0.35
CA ARG A 59 -3.96 15.85 -1.61
C ARG A 59 -5.32 16.52 -1.64
N ASP A 60 -6.31 15.93 -0.96
CA ASP A 60 -7.55 16.64 -0.68
C ASP A 60 -7.28 17.65 0.43
N ASP A 61 -7.54 18.93 0.16
CA ASP A 61 -7.41 20.07 1.09
C ASP A 61 -8.38 20.02 2.30
N GLY A 62 -8.81 18.81 2.72
CA GLY A 62 -9.59 18.59 3.93
C GLY A 62 -11.10 18.56 3.74
N ASP A 63 -11.61 17.77 2.79
CA ASP A 63 -13.03 17.40 2.80
C ASP A 63 -13.22 16.01 3.44
N ASP A 64 -13.02 15.96 4.76
CA ASP A 64 -13.67 15.00 5.65
C ASP A 64 -15.18 15.28 5.62
N ALA A 65 -15.84 14.92 4.51
CA ALA A 65 -17.28 14.76 4.47
C ALA A 65 -17.62 13.42 5.15
N GLY A 66 -17.71 13.47 6.48
CA GLY A 66 -18.27 12.40 7.32
C GLY A 66 -19.75 12.12 7.06
#